data_AF-A0A7Y1VA50-F1
#
_entry.id   AF-A0A7Y1VA50-F1
#
_cell.length_a   1.000
_cell.length_b   1.000
_cell.length_c   1.000
_cell.angle_alpha   90.00
_cell.angle_beta   90.00
_cell.angle_gamma   90.00
#
_symmetry.space_group_name_H-M   'P 1'
#
loop_
_entity.id
_entity.type
_entity.pdbx_description
1 polymer ?
#
loop_
_entity_poly.entity_id
_entity_poly.type
_entity_poly.pdbx_seq_one_letter_code
_entity_poly.pdbx_strand_id
1 'polypeptide(L)'
;IADFATATESDRTRHERKSGIWYSEEKALEEITENDVLQGLQANSNIIARTQIINEAGEKTVLSRTESIDMIKNNGKQVVSGANLVINEYGTNLFADFFFFITGFHGFHVFSGVVINIIIFFNVILGTYERRGSYEMVEKVGLYWHFVDLVWVFVFTFFYLV
;
A
#
# COMPACT_ATOMS: atom_id res chain seq x y z
N ILE A 1 8.73 15.87 -4.82
CA ILE A 1 8.38 16.95 -3.86
C ILE A 1 9.59 17.30 -3.00
N ALA A 2 10.30 16.30 -2.48
CA ALA A 2 11.55 16.48 -1.72
C ALA A 2 12.61 17.37 -2.41
N ASP A 3 12.68 17.40 -3.74
CA ASP A 3 13.68 18.18 -4.48
C ASP A 3 13.45 19.70 -4.48
N PHE A 4 12.22 20.16 -4.17
CA PHE A 4 11.87 21.59 -4.30
C PHE A 4 11.10 22.17 -3.11
N ALA A 5 10.50 21.33 -2.26
CA ALA A 5 9.86 21.76 -1.02
C ALA A 5 10.83 21.53 0.14
N THR A 6 11.23 22.60 0.81
CA THR A 6 12.06 22.53 2.01
C THR A 6 11.14 22.55 3.22
N ALA A 7 11.25 21.53 4.09
CA ALA A 7 10.49 21.50 5.32
C ALA A 7 10.83 22.72 6.18
N THR A 8 9.83 23.53 6.52
CA THR A 8 10.03 24.58 7.52
C THR A 8 10.19 23.88 8.87
N GLU A 9 11.36 24.02 9.51
CA GLU A 9 11.58 23.46 10.84
C GLU A 9 10.54 24.03 11.81
N SER A 10 9.66 23.15 12.29
CA SER A 10 8.73 23.48 13.36
C SER A 10 9.32 22.97 14.66
N ASP A 11 9.50 23.85 15.65
CA ASP A 11 9.89 23.50 17.02
C ASP A 11 8.84 22.60 17.74
N ARG A 12 7.74 22.28 17.07
CA ARG A 12 6.66 21.47 17.61
C ARG A 12 7.06 20.00 17.66
N THR A 13 7.16 19.48 18.88
CA THR A 13 7.30 18.04 19.11
C THR A 13 5.94 17.34 19.05
N ARG A 14 5.87 16.17 18.42
CA ARG A 14 4.67 15.32 18.41
C ARG A 14 4.31 14.85 19.82
N HIS A 15 3.04 14.94 20.18
CA HIS A 15 2.53 14.30 21.40
C HIS A 15 2.39 12.79 21.20
N GLU A 16 3.17 12.02 21.95
CA GLU A 16 3.06 10.57 22.02
C GLU A 16 2.36 10.18 23.32
N ARG A 17 1.79 8.97 23.41
CA ARG A 17 1.10 8.52 24.63
C ARG A 17 1.89 8.66 25.93
N LYS A 18 3.23 8.64 25.85
CA LYS A 18 4.16 8.82 26.98
C LYS A 18 4.52 10.30 27.30
N SER A 19 4.30 11.22 26.37
CA SER A 19 4.65 12.64 26.47
C SER A 19 3.45 13.59 26.30
N GLY A 20 2.28 13.05 25.96
CA GLY A 20 1.03 13.76 25.76
C GLY A 20 0.25 13.96 27.06
N ILE A 21 -0.65 14.94 27.04
CA ILE A 21 -1.53 15.23 28.18
C ILE A 21 -2.59 14.12 28.26
N TRP A 22 -2.77 13.52 29.44
CA TRP A 22 -3.78 12.46 29.66
C TRP A 22 -3.62 11.22 28.76
N TYR A 23 -2.39 10.82 28.46
CA TYR A 23 -2.12 9.68 27.56
C TYR A 23 -2.75 9.86 26.16
N SER A 24 -2.98 11.09 25.72
CA SER A 24 -3.38 11.37 24.35
C SER A 24 -2.18 11.18 23.41
N GLU A 25 -2.47 10.69 22.21
CA GLU A 25 -1.50 10.59 21.12
C GLU A 25 -2.04 11.33 19.89
N GLU A 26 -1.13 12.00 19.20
CA GLU A 26 -1.45 12.68 17.94
C GLU A 26 -0.94 11.86 16.75
N LYS A 27 -1.56 12.09 15.58
CA LYS A 27 -1.04 11.58 14.30
C LYS A 27 0.41 12.06 14.09
N ALA A 28 1.15 11.29 13.29
CA ALA A 28 2.49 11.69 12.88
C ALA A 28 2.45 13.10 12.27
N LEU A 29 3.43 13.92 12.65
CA LEU A 29 3.60 15.24 12.03
C LEU A 29 3.98 15.02 10.56
N GLU A 30 3.42 15.84 9.68
CA GLU A 30 3.78 15.83 8.27
C GLU A 30 5.21 16.39 8.13
N GLU A 31 6.07 15.66 7.42
CA GLU A 31 7.46 16.06 7.20
C GLU A 31 7.56 17.27 6.27
N ILE A 32 6.58 17.45 5.38
CA ILE A 32 6.46 18.58 4.45
C ILE A 32 5.01 19.07 4.49
N THR A 33 4.80 20.36 4.73
CA THR A 33 3.47 20.95 4.79
C THR A 33 3.03 21.54 3.45
N GLU A 34 1.73 21.79 3.29
CA GLU A 34 1.18 22.44 2.09
C GLU A 34 1.82 23.81 1.82
N ASN A 35 2.14 24.57 2.88
CA ASN A 35 2.78 25.88 2.76
C ASN A 35 4.21 25.76 2.22
N ASP A 36 4.96 24.74 2.64
CA ASP A 36 6.31 24.48 2.14
C ASP A 36 6.29 24.16 0.64
N VAL A 37 5.28 23.39 0.21
CA VAL A 37 5.06 23.07 -1.21
C VAL A 37 4.69 24.33 -2.00
N LEU A 38 3.83 25.19 -1.44
CA LEU A 38 3.41 26.45 -2.06
C LEU A 38 4.59 27.42 -2.21
N GLN A 39 5.43 27.55 -1.18
CA GLN A 39 6.65 28.37 -1.21
C GLN A 39 7.65 27.83 -2.23
N GLY A 40 7.87 26.51 -2.25
CA GLY A 40 8.75 25.84 -3.23
C GLY A 40 8.29 26.03 -4.68
N LEU A 41 6.98 26.00 -4.93
CA LEU A 41 6.38 26.30 -6.24
C LEU A 41 6.49 27.77 -6.65
N GLN A 42 6.36 28.68 -5.70
CA GLN A 42 6.55 30.11 -5.96
C GLN A 42 8.01 30.41 -6.31
N ALA A 43 8.96 29.77 -5.60
CA ALA A 43 10.40 29.92 -5.83
C ALA A 43 10.85 29.34 -7.18
N ASN A 44 10.24 28.25 -7.63
CA ASN A 44 10.61 27.57 -8.87
C ASN A 44 9.60 27.84 -10.00
N SER A 45 10.01 28.63 -11.00
CA SER A 45 9.15 28.98 -12.14
C SER A 45 8.82 27.81 -13.07
N ASN A 46 9.67 26.78 -13.08
CA ASN A 46 9.65 25.70 -14.07
C ASN A 46 8.82 24.47 -13.64
N ILE A 47 8.20 24.52 -12.45
CA ILE A 47 7.42 23.41 -11.90
C ILE A 47 5.93 23.72 -12.10
N ILE A 48 5.19 22.72 -12.59
CA ILE A 48 3.75 22.78 -12.84
C ILE A 48 3.07 21.57 -12.19
N ALA A 49 1.82 21.76 -11.74
CA ALA A 49 1.06 20.68 -11.13
C ALA A 49 0.33 19.86 -12.20
N ARG A 50 0.29 18.55 -11.97
CA ARG A 50 -0.41 17.57 -12.82
C ARG A 50 -1.50 16.92 -11.99
N THR A 51 -2.71 16.82 -12.52
CA THR A 51 -3.80 16.13 -11.79
C THR A 51 -3.82 14.63 -12.10
N GLN A 52 -4.58 13.89 -11.30
CA GLN A 52 -4.87 12.49 -11.55
C GLN A 52 -5.98 12.29 -12.59
N ILE A 53 -6.77 13.32 -12.89
CA ILE A 53 -7.92 13.23 -13.81
C ILE A 53 -7.40 13.24 -15.24
N ILE A 54 -7.89 12.29 -16.02
CA ILE A 54 -7.55 12.10 -17.43
C ILE A 54 -8.52 12.92 -18.28
N ASN A 55 -7.99 13.67 -19.24
CA ASN A 55 -8.76 14.41 -20.24
C ASN A 55 -9.44 13.48 -21.25
N GLU A 56 -10.35 14.03 -22.05
CA GLU A 56 -11.00 13.31 -23.16
C GLU A 56 -10.00 12.68 -24.15
N ALA A 57 -8.78 13.23 -24.25
CA ALA A 57 -7.69 12.70 -25.07
C ALA A 57 -6.88 11.56 -24.43
N GLY A 58 -7.22 11.11 -23.21
CA GLY A 58 -6.49 10.03 -22.52
C GLY A 58 -5.23 10.47 -21.78
N GLU A 59 -4.92 11.77 -21.76
CA GLU A 59 -3.76 12.34 -21.08
C GLU A 59 -4.13 12.97 -19.73
N LYS A 60 -3.27 12.84 -18.72
CA LYS A 60 -3.47 13.53 -17.43
C LYS A 60 -3.37 15.04 -17.63
N THR A 61 -4.30 15.82 -17.07
CA THR A 61 -4.26 17.29 -17.17
C THR A 61 -3.00 17.86 -16.55
N VAL A 62 -2.27 18.63 -17.36
CA VAL A 62 -1.18 19.49 -16.90
C VAL A 62 -1.77 20.89 -16.78
N LEU A 63 -1.72 21.45 -15.58
CA LEU A 63 -2.30 22.76 -15.30
C LEU A 63 -1.33 23.86 -15.69
N SER A 64 -1.86 25.03 -16.03
CA SER A 64 -1.04 26.23 -16.13
C SER A 64 -0.49 26.63 -14.75
N ARG A 65 0.50 27.52 -14.72
CA ARG A 65 1.16 27.94 -13.47
C ARG A 65 0.18 28.57 -12.48
N THR A 66 -0.69 29.45 -12.96
CA THR A 66 -1.69 30.13 -12.12
C THR A 66 -2.70 29.13 -11.56
N GLU A 67 -3.19 28.23 -12.40
CA GLU A 67 -4.11 27.17 -11.99
C GLU A 67 -3.47 26.18 -11.02
N SER A 68 -2.18 25.88 -11.18
CA SER A 68 -1.43 25.01 -10.27
C SER A 68 -1.36 25.59 -8.87
N ILE A 69 -1.07 26.90 -8.75
CA ILE A 69 -1.01 27.61 -7.47
C ILE A 69 -2.40 27.67 -6.84
N ASP A 70 -3.43 28.01 -7.62
CA ASP A 70 -4.81 28.10 -7.14
C ASP A 70 -5.36 26.74 -6.69
N MET A 71 -4.99 25.67 -7.39
CA MET A 71 -5.38 24.30 -7.00
C MET A 71 -4.76 23.91 -5.67
N ILE A 72 -3.47 24.15 -5.46
CA ILE A 72 -2.80 23.78 -4.20
C ILE A 72 -3.32 24.65 -3.06
N LYS A 73 -3.59 25.93 -3.31
CA LYS A 73 -4.10 26.84 -2.28
C LYS A 73 -5.53 26.53 -1.83
N ASN A 74 -6.41 26.13 -2.75
CA ASN A 74 -7.83 25.93 -2.45
C ASN A 74 -8.21 24.46 -2.19
N ASN A 75 -7.50 23.52 -2.83
CA ASN A 75 -7.80 22.10 -2.78
C ASN A 75 -6.70 21.27 -2.11
N GLY A 76 -5.57 21.87 -1.73
CA GLY A 76 -4.59 21.25 -0.85
C GLY A 76 -5.26 20.84 0.47
N LYS A 77 -5.17 19.56 0.79
CA LYS A 77 -5.63 19.02 2.09
C LYS A 77 -4.59 18.17 2.81
N GLN A 78 -3.67 17.58 2.05
CA GLN A 78 -2.63 16.71 2.57
C GLN A 78 -1.51 16.58 1.54
N VAL A 79 -0.26 16.58 2.02
CA VAL A 79 0.91 16.19 1.24
C VAL A 79 1.23 14.73 1.57
N VAL A 80 1.24 13.88 0.55
CA VAL A 80 1.59 12.46 0.70
C VAL A 80 2.84 12.18 -0.12
N SER A 81 3.81 11.53 0.51
CA SER A 81 5.00 11.00 -0.16
C SER A 81 4.98 9.47 -0.03
N GLY A 82 5.04 8.78 -1.16
CA GLY A 82 4.97 7.34 -1.27
C GLY A 82 3.54 6.77 -1.33
N ALA A 83 3.47 5.44 -1.34
CA ALA A 83 2.22 4.70 -1.29
C ALA A 83 1.92 4.25 0.14
N ASN A 84 0.71 4.50 0.61
CA ASN A 84 0.17 3.94 1.85
C ASN A 84 -1.16 3.20 1.58
N LEU A 85 -1.71 2.55 2.60
CA LEU A 85 -2.94 1.74 2.49
C LEU A 85 -4.20 2.56 2.15
N VAL A 86 -4.15 3.88 2.19
CA VAL A 86 -5.30 4.78 2.02
C VAL A 86 -5.11 5.71 0.82
N ILE A 87 -3.87 6.09 0.52
CA ILE A 87 -3.48 7.09 -0.47
C ILE A 87 -2.24 6.58 -1.20
N ASN A 88 -2.33 6.52 -2.52
CA ASN A 88 -1.23 6.10 -3.38
C ASN A 88 -0.75 7.27 -4.26
N GLU A 89 0.53 7.62 -4.17
CA GLU A 89 1.16 8.65 -5.03
C GLU A 89 1.23 8.20 -6.51
N TYR A 90 1.36 6.90 -6.78
CA TYR A 90 1.72 6.39 -8.10
C TYR A 90 0.54 6.06 -9.01
N GLY A 91 -0.70 6.05 -8.50
CA GLY A 91 -1.84 5.56 -9.26
C GLY A 91 -3.19 5.80 -8.62
N THR A 92 -4.25 5.28 -9.25
CA THR A 92 -5.61 5.33 -8.69
C THR A 92 -5.66 4.53 -7.39
N ASN A 93 -6.31 5.08 -6.36
CA ASN A 93 -6.52 4.36 -5.10
C ASN A 93 -7.18 2.99 -5.35
N LEU A 94 -8.08 2.92 -6.33
CA LEU A 94 -8.74 1.70 -6.74
C LEU A 94 -7.77 0.57 -7.15
N PHE A 95 -6.68 0.89 -7.85
CA PHE A 95 -5.68 -0.11 -8.22
C PHE A 95 -4.96 -0.67 -6.98
N ALA A 96 -4.59 0.20 -6.04
CA ALA A 96 -3.94 -0.21 -4.80
C ALA A 96 -4.86 -1.10 -3.94
N ASP A 97 -6.14 -0.73 -3.82
CA ASP A 97 -7.14 -1.49 -3.07
C ASP A 97 -7.28 -2.92 -3.61
N PHE A 98 -7.42 -3.09 -4.93
CA PHE A 98 -7.51 -4.41 -5.54
C PHE A 98 -6.21 -5.20 -5.39
N PHE A 99 -5.05 -4.53 -5.56
CA PHE A 99 -3.74 -5.16 -5.39
C PHE A 99 -3.59 -5.74 -3.97
N PHE A 100 -3.79 -4.93 -2.93
CA PHE A 100 -3.64 -5.39 -1.54
C PHE A 100 -4.71 -6.40 -1.12
N PHE A 101 -5.95 -6.25 -1.61
CA PHE A 101 -7.02 -7.19 -1.30
C PHE A 101 -6.75 -8.58 -1.86
N ILE A 102 -6.42 -8.69 -3.15
CA ILE A 102 -6.21 -9.98 -3.83
C ILE A 102 -4.93 -10.65 -3.31
N THR A 103 -3.83 -9.91 -3.21
CA THR A 103 -2.56 -10.45 -2.70
C THR A 103 -2.65 -10.82 -1.22
N GLY A 104 -3.34 -10.02 -0.40
CA GLY A 104 -3.58 -10.32 1.01
C GLY A 104 -4.45 -11.57 1.22
N PHE A 105 -5.55 -11.70 0.47
CA PHE A 105 -6.41 -12.88 0.52
C PHE A 105 -5.66 -14.15 0.08
N HIS A 106 -4.83 -14.04 -0.96
CA HIS A 106 -3.97 -15.14 -1.38
C HIS A 106 -2.93 -15.51 -0.31
N GLY A 107 -2.26 -14.52 0.29
CA GLY A 107 -1.30 -14.73 1.37
C GLY A 107 -1.92 -15.44 2.58
N PHE A 108 -3.19 -15.16 2.89
CA PHE A 108 -3.94 -15.90 3.92
C PHE A 108 -4.13 -17.39 3.56
N HIS A 109 -4.39 -17.71 2.29
CA HIS A 109 -4.51 -19.11 1.83
C HIS A 109 -3.17 -19.83 1.89
N VAL A 110 -2.08 -19.17 1.47
CA VAL A 110 -0.72 -19.72 1.60
C VAL A 110 -0.40 -19.99 3.07
N PHE A 111 -0.65 -19.03 3.95
CA PHE A 111 -0.40 -19.19 5.39
C PHE A 111 -1.18 -20.37 5.99
N SER A 112 -2.48 -20.47 5.72
CA SER A 112 -3.28 -21.59 6.21
C SER A 112 -2.83 -22.94 5.62
N GLY A 113 -2.43 -22.98 4.35
CA GLY A 113 -1.84 -24.16 3.73
C GLY A 113 -0.50 -24.59 4.35
N VAL A 114 0.38 -23.65 4.70
CA VAL A 114 1.65 -23.95 5.40
C VAL A 114 1.35 -24.59 6.75
N VAL A 115 0.40 -24.02 7.51
CA VAL A 115 0.00 -24.55 8.81
C VAL A 115 -0.54 -25.98 8.67
N ILE A 116 -1.40 -26.24 7.68
CA ILE A 116 -1.95 -27.58 7.43
C ILE A 116 -0.83 -28.55 7.02
N ASN A 117 0.10 -28.13 6.16
CA ASN A 117 1.25 -28.95 5.77
C ASN A 117 2.12 -29.33 6.97
N ILE A 118 2.39 -28.39 7.88
CA ILE A 118 3.14 -28.66 9.12
C ILE A 118 2.40 -29.68 9.99
N ILE A 119 1.07 -29.54 10.15
CA ILE A 119 0.26 -30.48 10.93
C ILE A 119 0.31 -31.90 10.33
N ILE A 120 0.13 -32.02 9.01
CA ILE A 120 0.22 -33.31 8.32
C ILE A 120 1.62 -33.91 8.45
N PHE A 121 2.67 -33.10 8.30
CA PHE A 121 4.07 -33.54 8.43
C PHE A 121 4.32 -34.18 9.81
N PHE A 122 3.89 -33.54 10.89
CA PHE A 122 4.01 -34.13 12.23
C PHE A 122 3.14 -35.39 12.39
N ASN A 123 1.92 -35.40 11.87
CA ASN A 123 1.04 -36.58 11.94
C ASN A 123 1.61 -37.79 11.17
N VAL A 124 2.36 -37.56 10.08
CA VAL A 124 3.08 -38.60 9.34
C VAL A 124 4.24 -39.15 10.18
N ILE A 125 5.06 -38.30 10.78
CA ILE A 125 6.18 -38.73 11.66
C ILE A 125 5.67 -39.53 12.87
N LEU A 126 4.51 -39.16 13.42
CA LEU A 126 3.86 -39.88 14.53
C LEU A 126 3.24 -41.23 14.12
N GLY A 127 3.32 -41.63 12.85
CA GLY A 127 2.76 -42.89 12.35
C GLY A 127 1.23 -42.94 12.34
N THR A 128 0.57 -41.78 12.45
CA THR A 128 -0.90 -41.69 12.64
C THR A 128 -1.67 -42.21 11.43
N TYR A 129 -1.13 -42.00 10.22
CA TYR A 129 -1.74 -42.43 8.96
C TYR A 129 -1.47 -43.89 8.63
N GLU A 130 -0.28 -44.38 8.98
CA GLU A 130 0.10 -45.80 8.85
C GLU A 130 -0.78 -46.68 9.75
N ARG A 131 -1.11 -46.19 10.95
CA ARG A 131 -2.05 -46.84 11.88
C ARG A 131 -3.52 -46.77 11.44
N ARG A 132 -3.87 -45.82 10.56
CA ARG A 132 -5.23 -45.67 9.99
C ARG A 132 -5.42 -46.40 8.66
N GLY A 133 -4.34 -46.79 7.98
CA GLY A 133 -4.39 -47.54 6.72
C GLY A 133 -4.83 -46.75 5.49
N SER A 134 -4.92 -45.41 5.56
CA SER A 134 -5.29 -44.55 4.42
C SER A 134 -4.54 -43.23 4.46
N TYR A 135 -3.98 -42.83 3.31
CA TYR A 135 -3.24 -41.59 3.09
C TYR A 135 -4.09 -40.47 2.45
N GLU A 136 -5.40 -40.64 2.39
CA GLU A 136 -6.35 -39.73 1.72
C GLU A 136 -6.25 -38.27 2.23
N MET A 137 -5.89 -38.06 3.50
CA MET A 137 -5.69 -36.72 4.06
C MET A 137 -4.45 -36.01 3.49
N VAL A 138 -3.39 -36.75 3.15
CA VAL A 138 -2.17 -36.18 2.55
C VAL A 138 -2.45 -35.75 1.12
N GLU A 139 -3.18 -36.57 0.35
CA GLU A 139 -3.57 -36.25 -1.03
C GLU A 139 -4.46 -35.00 -1.10
N LYS A 140 -5.45 -34.88 -0.21
CA LYS A 140 -6.32 -33.70 -0.12
C LYS A 140 -5.54 -32.42 0.19
N VAL A 141 -4.56 -32.50 1.08
CA VAL A 141 -3.72 -31.35 1.45
C VAL A 141 -2.73 -31.01 0.34
N GLY A 142 -2.15 -31.99 -0.33
CA GLY A 142 -1.34 -31.78 -1.53
C GLY A 142 -2.13 -31.10 -2.64
N LEU A 143 -3.37 -31.52 -2.88
CA LEU A 143 -4.26 -30.88 -3.86
C LEU A 143 -4.59 -29.43 -3.49
N TYR A 144 -4.83 -29.15 -2.20
CA TYR A 144 -5.00 -27.78 -1.71
C TYR A 144 -3.76 -26.93 -1.98
N TRP A 145 -2.56 -27.47 -1.72
CA TRP A 145 -1.30 -26.76 -1.95
C TRP A 145 -1.09 -26.43 -3.43
N HIS A 146 -1.37 -27.39 -4.33
CA HIS A 146 -1.32 -27.15 -5.77
C HIS A 146 -2.37 -26.15 -6.25
N PHE A 147 -3.56 -26.15 -5.67
CA PHE A 147 -4.58 -25.15 -5.98
C PHE A 147 -4.11 -23.74 -5.60
N VAL A 148 -3.52 -23.57 -4.42
CA VAL A 148 -2.95 -22.29 -3.99
C VAL A 148 -1.86 -21.85 -4.97
N ASP A 149 -0.93 -22.74 -5.35
CA ASP A 149 0.14 -22.42 -6.31
C ASP A 149 -0.40 -21.99 -7.68
N LEU A 150 -1.42 -22.68 -8.22
CA LEU A 150 -2.05 -22.30 -9.48
C LEU A 150 -2.68 -20.90 -9.42
N VAL A 151 -3.38 -20.57 -8.34
CA VAL A 151 -3.95 -19.23 -8.15
C VAL A 151 -2.83 -18.18 -8.08
N TRP A 152 -1.71 -18.51 -7.45
CA TRP A 152 -0.57 -17.59 -7.37
C TRP A 152 0.00 -17.25 -8.74
N VAL A 153 0.18 -18.25 -9.61
CA VAL A 153 0.69 -18.03 -10.97
C VAL A 153 -0.20 -17.03 -11.73
N PHE A 154 -1.52 -17.15 -11.62
CA PHE A 154 -2.44 -16.19 -12.25
C PHE A 154 -2.30 -14.78 -11.66
N VAL A 155 -2.31 -14.63 -10.33
CA VAL A 155 -2.14 -13.33 -9.67
C VAL A 155 -0.80 -12.70 -10.06
N PHE A 156 0.28 -13.49 -10.09
CA PHE A 156 1.60 -13.03 -10.49
C PHE A 156 1.60 -12.51 -11.94
N THR A 157 0.99 -13.26 -12.88
CA THR A 157 0.93 -12.82 -14.28
C THR A 157 0.16 -11.52 -14.50
N PHE A 158 -0.95 -11.29 -13.81
CA PHE A 158 -1.79 -10.12 -14.03
C PHE A 158 -1.29 -8.85 -13.34
N PHE A 159 -0.55 -8.98 -12.23
CA PHE A 159 -0.08 -7.82 -11.45
C PHE A 159 1.42 -7.52 -11.59
N TYR A 160 2.25 -8.51 -11.93
CA TYR A 160 3.71 -8.33 -12.00
C TYR A 160 4.29 -8.41 -13.42
N LEU A 161 3.58 -9.00 -14.39
CA LEU A 161 4.06 -9.18 -15.76
C LEU A 161 3.36 -8.30 -16.81
N VAL A 162 2.08 -7.95 -16.58
CA VAL A 162 1.29 -7.04 -17.41
C VAL A 162 1.30 -5.65 -16.81
#